data_AF-A0A538QBJ3-F1
#
_entry.id   AF-A0A538QBJ3-F1
#
_cell.length_a   1.000
_cell.length_b   1.000
_cell.length_c   1.000
_cell.angle_alpha   90.00
_cell.angle_beta   90.00
_cell.angle_gamma   90.00
#
_symmetry.space_group_name_H-M   'P 1'
#
loop_
_entity.id
_entity.type
_entity.pdbx_description
1 polymer ?
#
loop_
_entity_poly.entity_id
_entity_poly.type
_entity_poly.pdbx_seq_one_letter_code
_entity_poly.pdbx_strand_id
1 'polypeptide(L)'
;MLDLSDDSDETETLDMHTVYGVYARYGRGLGSCLQSTGEHSASIGIIIDGPSGRVTWVKVNDAQSGALYSCLSGVLRGMQFPRIHGPRTRAEFDIAM
;
A
#
# COMPACT_ATOMS: atom_id res chain seq x y z
N MET A 1 -28.26 8.20 -34.93
CA MET A 1 -28.94 8.55 -33.68
C MET A 1 -28.11 7.97 -32.56
N LEU A 2 -27.52 8.87 -31.78
CA LEU A 2 -26.62 8.72 -30.63
C LEU A 2 -25.27 8.02 -30.88
N ASP A 3 -24.27 8.74 -30.37
CA ASP A 3 -22.84 8.66 -30.55
C ASP A 3 -22.23 7.47 -29.80
N LEU A 4 -21.12 6.96 -30.31
CA LEU A 4 -20.25 6.08 -29.56
C LEU A 4 -19.57 6.90 -28.45
N SER A 5 -19.33 6.28 -27.31
CA SER A 5 -17.97 6.09 -26.75
C SER A 5 -17.99 6.16 -25.22
N ASP A 6 -17.55 5.04 -24.64
CA ASP A 6 -16.67 5.01 -23.47
C ASP A 6 -17.32 5.15 -22.08
N ASP A 7 -18.14 4.17 -21.71
CA ASP A 7 -18.23 3.70 -20.31
C ASP A 7 -16.98 2.88 -19.96
N SER A 8 -15.78 3.42 -20.20
CA SER A 8 -14.64 2.94 -19.44
C SER A 8 -14.80 3.51 -18.04
N ASP A 9 -15.35 2.68 -17.17
CA ASP A 9 -15.19 2.75 -15.72
C ASP A 9 -13.68 2.69 -15.39
N GLU A 10 -12.92 3.70 -15.78
CA GLU A 10 -11.57 3.98 -15.32
C GLU A 10 -11.74 4.35 -13.85
N THR A 11 -11.91 3.34 -13.00
CA THR A 11 -11.89 3.53 -11.56
C THR A 11 -10.51 4.04 -11.22
N GLU A 12 -10.39 5.35 -11.02
CA GLU A 12 -9.14 6.02 -10.69
C GLU A 12 -8.41 5.21 -9.61
N THR A 13 -7.16 4.87 -9.85
CA THR A 13 -6.28 4.22 -8.87
C THR A 13 -5.00 5.03 -8.76
N LEU A 14 -4.34 4.96 -7.61
CA LEU A 14 -3.02 5.58 -7.47
C LEU A 14 -2.06 4.83 -8.38
N ASP A 15 -1.31 5.58 -9.17
CA ASP A 15 -0.19 5.02 -9.91
C ASP A 15 0.90 4.51 -8.94
N MET A 16 1.66 3.52 -9.38
CA MET A 16 2.67 2.91 -8.52
C MET A 16 3.80 3.87 -8.15
N HIS A 17 4.12 4.87 -8.99
CA HIS A 17 5.13 5.86 -8.65
C HIS A 17 4.67 6.72 -7.46
N THR A 18 3.39 7.09 -7.39
CA THR A 18 2.78 7.73 -6.21
C THR A 18 2.85 6.83 -4.98
N VAL A 19 2.52 5.54 -5.13
CA VAL A 19 2.59 4.57 -4.02
C VAL A 19 4.01 4.47 -3.47
N TYR A 20 5.01 4.30 -4.34
CA TYR A 20 6.42 4.23 -3.96
C TYR A 20 6.92 5.54 -3.34
N GLY A 21 6.48 6.69 -3.85
CA GLY A 21 6.83 8.00 -3.32
C GLY A 21 6.34 8.22 -1.88
N VAL A 22 5.19 7.66 -1.51
CA VAL A 22 4.72 7.65 -0.13
C VAL A 22 5.55 6.69 0.70
N TYR A 23 5.65 5.42 0.27
CA TYR A 23 6.39 4.37 0.99
C TYR A 23 7.83 4.79 1.33
N ALA A 24 8.55 5.41 0.38
CA ALA A 24 9.95 5.79 0.56
C ALA A 24 10.17 6.73 1.76
N ARG A 25 9.17 7.55 2.11
CA ARG A 25 9.21 8.45 3.28
C ARG A 25 9.19 7.70 4.61
N TYR A 26 8.66 6.48 4.61
CA TYR A 26 8.54 5.62 5.78
C TYR A 26 9.63 4.54 5.82
N GLY A 27 10.62 4.58 4.93
CA GLY A 27 11.69 3.58 4.82
C GLY A 27 12.41 3.30 6.13
N ARG A 28 12.64 4.31 6.97
CA ARG A 28 13.25 4.13 8.30
C ARG A 28 12.39 3.24 9.22
N GLY A 29 11.08 3.44 9.26
CA GLY A 29 10.18 2.65 10.10
C GLY A 29 10.07 1.21 9.61
N LEU A 30 9.99 1.03 8.29
CA LEU A 30 9.89 -0.28 7.66
C LEU A 30 11.19 -1.08 7.81
N GLY A 31 12.34 -0.44 7.58
CA GLY A 31 13.65 -1.05 7.83
C GLY A 31 13.87 -1.39 9.29
N SER A 32 13.45 -0.52 10.23
CA SER A 32 13.52 -0.83 11.67
C SER A 32 12.69 -2.07 12.03
N CYS A 33 11.52 -2.25 11.43
CA CYS A 33 10.71 -3.46 11.64
C CYS A 33 11.45 -4.71 11.16
N LEU A 34 11.96 -4.70 9.93
CA LEU A 34 12.74 -5.81 9.37
C LEU A 34 13.91 -6.17 10.28
N GLN A 35 14.72 -5.17 10.66
CA GLN A 35 15.86 -5.37 11.56
C GLN A 35 15.45 -5.95 12.91
N SER A 36 14.39 -5.41 13.54
CA SER A 36 13.93 -5.85 14.86
C SER A 36 13.41 -7.28 14.91
N THR A 37 12.93 -7.80 13.77
CA THR A 37 12.43 -9.17 13.66
C THR A 37 13.45 -10.14 13.06
N GLY A 38 14.66 -9.66 12.75
CA GLY A 38 15.72 -10.47 12.12
C GLY A 38 15.49 -10.77 10.64
N GLU A 39 14.60 -10.02 9.99
CA GLU A 39 14.26 -10.17 8.58
C GLU A 39 15.09 -9.19 7.74
N HIS A 40 15.44 -9.57 6.52
CA HIS A 40 16.17 -8.72 5.58
C HIS A 40 15.28 -8.16 4.47
N SER A 41 14.13 -8.77 4.26
CA SER A 41 13.17 -8.39 3.24
C SER A 41 11.76 -8.84 3.61
N ALA A 42 10.75 -8.22 3.01
CA ALA A 42 9.37 -8.68 3.12
C ALA A 42 8.57 -8.34 1.85
N SER A 43 7.65 -9.22 1.49
CA SER A 43 6.64 -8.97 0.47
C SER A 43 5.40 -8.37 1.10
N ILE A 44 4.97 -7.21 0.59
CA ILE A 44 3.90 -6.39 1.15
C ILE A 44 2.73 -6.34 0.19
N GLY A 45 1.53 -6.59 0.69
CA GLY A 45 0.28 -6.28 0.00
C GLY A 45 -0.55 -5.30 0.82
N ILE A 46 -1.06 -4.24 0.19
CA ILE A 46 -1.95 -3.27 0.83
C ILE A 46 -3.18 -2.96 -0.02
N ILE A 47 -4.24 -2.56 0.67
CA ILE A 47 -5.39 -1.88 0.05
C ILE A 47 -5.49 -0.49 0.64
N ILE A 48 -5.53 0.50 -0.25
CA ILE A 48 -5.70 1.91 0.07
C ILE A 48 -7.14 2.27 -0.30
N ASP A 49 -7.90 2.80 0.65
CA ASP A 49 -9.20 3.42 0.40
C ASP A 49 -8.99 4.73 -0.36
N GLY A 50 -9.58 4.87 -1.55
CA GLY A 50 -9.33 6.02 -2.41
C GLY A 50 -9.82 7.35 -1.84
N PRO A 51 -11.07 7.45 -1.33
CA PRO A 51 -11.60 8.70 -0.78
C PRO A 51 -10.85 9.20 0.45
N SER A 52 -10.34 8.31 1.31
CA SER A 52 -9.59 8.71 2.51
C SER A 52 -8.07 8.73 2.31
N GLY A 53 -7.54 7.99 1.32
CA GLY A 53 -6.11 7.74 1.13
C GLY A 53 -5.49 6.87 2.24
N ARG A 54 -6.30 6.15 3.02
CA ARG A 54 -5.83 5.35 4.16
C ARG A 54 -5.65 3.89 3.78
N VAL A 55 -4.66 3.24 4.38
CA VAL A 55 -4.48 1.79 4.27
C VAL A 55 -5.53 1.08 5.14
N THR A 56 -6.41 0.31 4.51
CA THR A 56 -7.49 -0.43 5.19
C THR A 56 -7.12 -1.89 5.41
N TRP A 57 -6.26 -2.44 4.57
CA TRP A 57 -5.82 -3.84 4.62
C TRP A 57 -4.33 -3.98 4.38
N VAL A 58 -3.71 -4.95 5.05
CA VAL A 58 -2.27 -5.25 4.98
C VAL A 58 -2.07 -6.78 4.96
N LYS A 59 -1.10 -7.25 4.19
CA LYS A 59 -0.53 -8.60 4.21
C LYS A 59 0.99 -8.49 4.10
N VAL A 60 1.70 -9.36 4.82
CA VAL A 60 3.16 -9.41 4.87
C VAL A 60 3.60 -10.86 4.74
N ASN A 61 4.40 -11.20 3.73
CA ASN A 61 4.87 -12.58 3.47
C ASN A 61 3.72 -13.60 3.51
N ASP A 62 2.64 -13.29 2.79
CA ASP A 62 1.39 -14.05 2.79
C ASP A 62 0.64 -14.19 4.13
N ALA A 63 1.11 -13.54 5.20
CA ALA A 63 0.51 -13.56 6.53
C ALA A 63 -0.16 -12.24 6.91
N GLN A 64 -1.12 -12.31 7.83
CA GLN A 64 -1.78 -11.16 8.45
C GLN A 64 -1.63 -11.16 9.99
N SER A 65 -0.58 -11.82 10.47
CA SER A 65 -0.28 -12.00 11.89
C SER A 65 1.22 -12.27 12.09
N GLY A 66 1.66 -12.29 13.35
CA GLY A 66 3.07 -12.48 13.71
C GLY A 66 3.79 -11.17 14.02
N ALA A 67 5.03 -11.27 14.51
CA ALA A 67 5.81 -10.12 14.97
C ALA A 67 6.11 -9.12 13.84
N LEU A 68 6.58 -9.63 12.69
CA LEU A 68 6.90 -8.80 11.53
C LEU A 68 5.66 -8.07 11.00
N TYR A 69 4.56 -8.81 10.80
CA TYR A 69 3.29 -8.21 10.41
C TYR A 69 2.83 -7.14 11.42
N SER A 70 2.92 -7.41 12.72
CA SER A 70 2.46 -6.47 13.75
C SER A 70 3.23 -5.14 13.68
N CYS A 71 4.54 -5.21 13.49
CA CYS A 71 5.36 -4.00 13.32
C CYS A 71 5.05 -3.28 12.00
N LEU A 72 5.12 -4.00 10.87
CA LEU A 72 4.94 -3.40 9.55
C LEU A 72 3.52 -2.87 9.33
N SER A 73 2.49 -3.59 9.79
CA SER A 73 1.10 -3.13 9.68
C SER A 73 0.85 -1.84 10.45
N GLY A 74 1.53 -1.63 11.58
CA GLY A 74 1.48 -0.37 12.32
C GLY A 74 2.03 0.80 11.49
N VAL A 75 3.18 0.62 10.85
CA VAL A 75 3.78 1.63 9.98
C VAL A 75 2.91 1.87 8.74
N LEU A 76 2.49 0.81 8.05
CA LEU A 76 1.68 0.88 6.82
C LEU A 76 0.33 1.54 7.06
N ARG A 77 -0.36 1.22 8.17
CA ARG A 77 -1.64 1.89 8.54
C ARG A 77 -1.46 3.34 8.94
N GLY A 78 -0.25 3.76 9.31
CA GLY A 78 0.12 5.16 9.56
C GLY A 78 0.40 5.97 8.29
N MET A 79 0.44 5.34 7.11
CA MET A 79 0.66 6.04 5.85
C MET A 79 -0.58 6.80 5.39
N GLN A 80 -0.35 7.99 4.81
CA GLN A 80 -1.37 8.80 4.17
C GLN A 80 -1.04 8.96 2.69
N PHE A 81 -1.86 8.34 1.85
CA PHE A 81 -1.77 8.47 0.40
C PHE A 81 -2.62 9.66 -0.09
N PRO A 82 -2.38 10.15 -1.32
CA PRO A 82 -3.29 11.06 -1.99
C PRO A 82 -4.70 10.45 -2.09
N ARG A 83 -5.70 11.32 -2.03
CA ARG A 83 -7.09 10.92 -2.21
C ARG A 83 -7.41 10.93 -3.70
N ILE A 84 -8.25 9.99 -4.09
CA ILE A 84 -8.76 9.82 -5.44
C ILE A 84 -10.27 9.60 -5.39
N HIS A 85 -10.95 9.78 -6.51
CA HIS A 85 -12.38 9.54 -6.63
C HIS A 85 -12.72 8.05 -6.79
N GLY A 86 -11.76 7.22 -7.17
CA GLY A 86 -11.94 5.77 -7.26
C GLY A 86 -12.04 5.08 -5.88
N PRO A 87 -12.59 3.85 -5.84
CA PRO A 87 -12.96 3.19 -4.58
C PRO A 87 -11.75 2.68 -3.78
N ARG A 88 -10.77 2.05 -4.45
CA ARG A 88 -9.60 1.46 -3.79
C ARG A 88 -8.44 1.29 -4.75
N THR A 89 -7.22 1.41 -4.21
CA THR A 89 -6.00 0.98 -4.90
C THR A 89 -5.44 -0.25 -4.20
N ARG A 90 -5.15 -1.32 -4.95
CA ARG A 90 -4.38 -2.46 -4.45
C ARG A 90 -2.95 -2.29 -4.91
N ALA A 91 -2.00 -2.39 -4.00
CA ALA A 91 -0.58 -2.33 -4.31
C ALA A 91 0.15 -3.50 -3.66
N GLU A 92 1.06 -4.09 -4.43
CA GLU A 92 1.93 -5.17 -3.98
C GLU A 92 3.37 -4.81 -4.34
N PHE A 93 4.27 -4.95 -3.38
CA PHE A 93 5.68 -4.59 -3.54
C PHE A 93 6.55 -5.26 -2.50
N ASP A 94 7.82 -5.44 -2.83
CA ASP A 94 8.83 -5.94 -1.90
C ASP A 94 9.61 -4.80 -1.26
N ILE A 95 10.01 -5.02 -0.02
CA ILE A 95 10.89 -4.13 0.73
C ILE A 95 12.14 -4.91 1.11
N ALA A 96 13.30 -4.27 1.03
CA ALA A 96 14.58 -4.85 1.43
C ALA A 96 15.48 -3.76 2.03
N MET A 97 16.41 -4.16 2.88
CA MET A 97 17.46 -3.29 3.46
C MET A 97 18.77 -3.41 2.71
#